data_AF-A0A7V3C7B2-F1
#
_entry.id   AF-A0A7V3C7B2-F1
#
_cell.length_a   1.000
_cell.length_b   1.000
_cell.length_c   1.000
_cell.angle_alpha   90.00
_cell.angle_beta   90.00
_cell.angle_gamma   90.00
#
_symmetry.space_group_name_H-M   'P 1'
#
loop_
_entity.id
_entity.type
_entity.pdbx_description
1 polymer ?
#
loop_
_entity_poly.entity_id
_entity_poly.type
_entity_poly.pdbx_seq_one_letter_code
_entity_poly.pdbx_strand_id
1 'polypeptide(L)' 'MKEEFYRAAFRKTFYESLDELQRDLDRYLEFYNRERAHQGYRTQGRTPYQAFVDGIEAMRREKEVKPEAA' A
#
# COMPACT_ATOMS: atom_id res chain seq x y z
N MET A 1 9.39 1.92 2.61
CA MET A 1 9.48 1.15 3.89
C MET A 1 10.80 1.35 4.64
N LYS A 2 11.94 0.78 4.20
CA LYS A 2 13.24 0.93 4.90
C LYS A 2 13.67 2.37 5.15
N GLU A 3 13.61 3.21 4.11
CA GLU A 3 14.05 4.60 4.19
C GLU A 3 12.98 5.55 4.76
N GLU A 4 11.72 5.29 4.41
CA GLU A 4 10.61 6.17 4.80
C GLU A 4 10.11 5.93 6.23
N PHE A 5 10.02 4.66 6.66
CA PHE A 5 9.54 4.30 8.00
C PHE A 5 10.71 3.96 8.92
N TYR A 6 11.40 2.83 8.72
CA TYR A 6 12.36 2.32 9.72
C TYR A 6 13.51 3.28 10.02
N ARG A 7 14.14 3.90 9.01
CA ARG A 7 15.18 4.93 9.25
C ARG A 7 14.65 6.15 10.01
N ALA A 8 13.40 6.54 9.80
CA ALA A 8 12.81 7.69 10.50
C ALA A 8 12.39 7.31 11.93
N ALA A 9 11.73 6.17 12.09
CA ALA A 9 11.26 5.62 13.36
C ALA A 9 12.43 5.45 14.35
N PHE A 10 13.47 4.71 13.95
CA PHE A 10 14.63 4.45 14.82
C PHE A 10 15.52 5.67 15.11
N ARG A 11 15.34 6.79 14.37
CA ARG A 11 15.99 8.06 14.72
C ARG A 11 15.20 8.90 15.71
N LYS A 12 13.88 8.70 15.80
CA LYS A 12 12.96 9.54 16.58
C LYS A 12 12.50 8.88 17.87
N THR A 13 12.39 7.56 17.86
CA THR A 13 11.79 6.77 18.94
C THR A 13 12.73 5.65 19.32
N PHE A 14 12.96 5.49 20.61
CA PHE A 14 13.54 4.28 21.18
C PHE A 14 12.38 3.35 21.54
N TYR A 15 12.35 2.17 20.94
CA TYR A 15 11.28 1.18 21.16
C TYR A 15 11.73 0.19 22.23
N GLU A 16 10.90 -0.03 23.24
CA GLU A 16 11.20 -0.96 24.35
C GLU A 16 10.79 -2.38 24.02
N SER A 17 9.89 -2.56 23.04
CA SER A 17 9.43 -3.86 22.56
C SER A 17 9.16 -3.87 21.06
N LEU A 18 9.12 -5.09 20.49
CA LEU A 18 8.72 -5.28 19.10
C LEU A 18 7.25 -4.88 18.86
N ASP A 19 6.38 -5.08 19.84
CA ASP A 19 4.96 -4.74 19.74
C ASP A 19 4.73 -3.24 19.56
N GLU A 20 5.53 -2.40 20.21
CA GLU A 20 5.46 -0.94 20.01
C GLU A 20 5.86 -0.55 18.60
N LEU A 21 6.96 -1.10 18.08
CA LEU A 21 7.40 -0.88 16.70
C LEU A 21 6.34 -1.36 15.71
N GLN A 22 5.71 -2.50 15.97
CA GLN A 22 4.67 -3.06 15.11
C GLN A 22 3.44 -2.15 15.05
N ARG A 23 2.98 -1.61 16.19
CA ARG A 23 1.85 -0.66 16.23
C ARG A 23 2.12 0.60 15.42
N ASP A 24 3.34 1.15 15.51
CA ASP A 24 3.74 2.31 14.70
C ASP A 24 3.79 1.96 13.21
N LEU A 25 4.29 0.76 12.90
CA LEU A 25 4.35 0.28 11.53
C LEU A 25 2.95 0.10 10.93
N ASP A 26 2.04 -0.52 11.66
CA ASP A 26 0.66 -0.75 11.22
C ASP A 26 -0.04 0.57 10.90
N ARG A 27 0.11 1.58 11.78
CA ARG A 27 -0.40 2.94 11.53
C ARG A 27 0.21 3.55 10.27
N TYR A 28 1.53 3.43 10.11
CA TYR A 28 2.22 3.97 8.94
C TYR A 28 1.75 3.29 7.65
N LEU A 29 1.55 1.97 7.65
CA LEU A 29 1.09 1.21 6.49
C LEU A 29 -0.35 1.56 6.11
N GLU A 30 -1.23 1.77 7.09
CA GLU A 30 -2.59 2.24 6.84
C GLU A 30 -2.56 3.59 6.11
N PHE A 31 -1.83 4.56 6.66
CA PHE A 31 -1.64 5.88 6.03
C PHE A 31 -1.05 5.75 4.62
N TYR A 32 0.07 5.02 4.47
CA TYR A 32 0.76 4.90 3.19
C TYR A 32 -0.13 4.26 2.12
N ASN A 33 -0.84 3.18 2.47
CA ASN A 33 -1.60 2.41 1.50
C ASN A 33 -2.96 3.02 1.19
N ARG A 34 -3.61 3.68 2.17
CA ARG A 34 -5.02 4.05 2.07
C ARG A 34 -5.30 5.55 2.10
N GLU A 35 -4.38 6.36 2.63
CA GLU A 35 -4.57 7.81 2.76
C GLU A 35 -3.65 8.60 1.82
N ARG A 36 -2.43 8.10 1.59
CA ARG A 36 -1.43 8.79 0.78
C ARG A 36 -1.66 8.57 -0.72
N ALA A 37 -2.20 9.59 -1.37
CA ALA A 37 -2.25 9.67 -2.82
C ALA A 37 -0.84 9.79 -3.43
N HIS A 38 -0.53 8.97 -4.44
CA HIS A 38 0.71 9.08 -5.20
C HIS A 38 0.45 9.72 -6.56
N GLN A 39 1.25 10.72 -6.92
CA GLN A 39 1.09 11.49 -8.17
C GLN A 39 1.97 10.97 -9.32
N GLY A 40 2.48 9.74 -9.24
CA GLY A 40 3.23 9.16 -10.34
C GLY A 40 2.34 8.91 -11.56
N TYR A 41 2.91 8.91 -12.76
CA TYR A 41 2.18 8.63 -14.01
C TYR A 41 1.28 7.39 -13.93
N ARG A 42 1.75 6.33 -13.26
CA ARG A 42 1.02 5.07 -13.11
C ARG A 42 -0.08 5.12 -12.05
N THR A 43 0.07 5.96 -11.03
CA THR A 43 -0.87 6.05 -9.91
C THR A 43 -1.91 7.15 -10.11
N GLN A 44 -1.61 8.22 -10.86
CA GLN A 44 -2.56 9.27 -11.24
C GLN A 44 -3.33 9.86 -10.05
N GLY A 45 -2.66 10.06 -8.92
CA GLY A 45 -3.29 10.59 -7.71
C GLY A 45 -4.05 9.55 -6.88
N ARG A 46 -4.09 8.28 -7.31
CA ARG A 46 -4.68 7.20 -6.51
C ARG A 46 -3.74 6.79 -5.38
N THR A 47 -4.34 6.25 -4.33
CA THR A 47 -3.61 5.55 -3.27
C THR A 47 -3.14 4.17 -3.77
N PRO A 48 -2.11 3.57 -3.17
CA PRO A 48 -1.69 2.21 -3.52
C PRO A 48 -2.84 1.21 -3.47
N TYR A 49 -3.69 1.30 -2.45
CA TYR A 49 -4.84 0.42 -2.27
C TYR A 49 -5.85 0.56 -3.40
N GLN A 50 -6.20 1.79 -3.79
CA GLN A 50 -7.10 2.03 -4.93
C GLN A 50 -6.53 1.44 -6.22
N ALA A 51 -5.26 1.72 -6.53
CA ALA A 51 -4.62 1.19 -7.73
C ALA A 51 -4.59 -0.35 -7.76
N PHE A 52 -4.43 -0.99 -6.60
CA PHE A 52 -4.49 -2.45 -6.47
C PHE A 52 -5.89 -3.00 -6.75
N VAL A 53 -6.93 -2.43 -6.12
CA VAL A 53 -8.33 -2.85 -6.32
C VAL A 53 -8.74 -2.67 -7.77
N ASP A 54 -8.43 -1.52 -8.38
CA ASP A 54 -8.69 -1.25 -9.80
C ASP A 54 -8.08 -2.34 -10.70
N GLY A 55 -6.84 -2.75 -10.40
CA GLY A 55 -6.15 -3.81 -11.13
C GLY A 55 -6.85 -5.17 -11.02
N ILE A 56 -7.30 -5.53 -9.81
CA ILE A 56 -8.04 -6.78 -9.57
C ILE A 56 -9.38 -6.77 -10.32
N GLU A 57 -10.10 -5.64 -10.32
CA GLU A 57 -11.36 -5.51 -11.06
C GLU A 57 -11.15 -5.60 -12.57
N ALA A 58 -10.12 -4.95 -13.11
CA ALA A 58 -9.77 -5.04 -14.52
C ALA A 58 -9.49 -6.50 -14.93
N MET A 59 -8.70 -7.23 -14.13
CA MET A 59 -8.41 -8.65 -14.36
C MET A 59 -9.66 -9.52 -14.33
N ARG A 60 -10.63 -9.23 -13.44
CA ARG A 60 -11.91 -9.96 -13.39
C ARG A 60 -12.73 -9.71 -14.65
N ARG A 61 -12.86 -8.46 -15.09
CA ARG A 61 -13.58 -8.09 -16.32
C ARG A 61 -12.97 -8.75 -17.55
N GLU A 62 -11.65 -8.80 -17.65
CA GLU A 62 -10.97 -9.49 -18.75
C GLU A 62 -11.31 -10.98 -18.82
N LYS A 63 -11.45 -11.66 -17.67
CA LYS A 63 -11.85 -13.07 -17.61
C LYS A 63 -13.31 -13.27 -18.00
N GLU A 64 -14.20 -12.37 -17.57
CA GLU A 64 -15.63 -12.41 -17.91
C GLU A 64 -15.90 -12.14 -19.40
N VAL A 65 -15.07 -11.32 -20.05
CA VAL A 65 -15.15 -11.02 -21.50
C VAL A 65 -14.58 -12.14 -22.37
N LYS A 66 -13.73 -13.02 -21.80
CA LYS A 66 -13.21 -14.21 -22.47
C LYS A 66 -13.76 -15.50 -21.85
N PRO A 67 -15.09 -15.69 -21.76
CA PRO A 67 -15.57 -17.00 -21.37
C PRO A 67 -15.37 -17.91 -22.59
N GLU A 68 -14.56 -18.96 -22.45
CA GLU A 68 -14.58 -20.10 -23.37
C GLU A 68 -13.93 -19.88 -24.77
N ALA A 69 -12.65 -19.50 -24.80
CA ALA A 69 -11.77 -19.96 -25.88
C ALA A 69 -11.01 -21.21 -25.40
N ALA A 70 -11.75 -22.29 -25.11
CA ALA A 70 -11.23 -23.62 -24.81
C ALA A 70 -12.18 -24.67 -25.39
#